data_AF-A0A9P0LQ43-F1
#
_entry.id   AF-A0A9P0LQ43-F1
#
_cell.length_a   1.000
_cell.length_b   1.000
_cell.length_c   1.000
_cell.angle_alpha   90.00
_cell.angle_beta   90.00
_cell.angle_gamma   90.00
#
_symmetry.space_group_name_H-M   'P 1'
#
loop_
_entity.id
_entity.type
_entity.pdbx_description
1 polymer ?
#
loop_
_entity_poly.entity_id
_entity_poly.type
_entity_poly.pdbx_seq_one_letter_code
_entity_poly.pdbx_strand_id
1 'polypeptide(L)'
;MLTNISPKLRLFSKFYSTALSVPKESVVEPRKLLFPPKYKKPRQVWLENLDTIDEQKLGILELHPSVFAANPRIDVIQANARWQTLYRYVSYAHTKSRFECRGGGRKPWPQKGRISCQETLQLLPML
;
A
#
# COMPACT_ATOMS: atom_id res chain seq x y z
N MET A 1 1.70 -33.14 -7.47
CA MET A 1 0.45 -32.37 -7.27
C MET A 1 0.79 -30.88 -7.27
N LEU A 2 1.07 -30.30 -8.45
CA LEU A 2 1.35 -28.87 -8.58
C LEU A 2 0.08 -28.20 -9.07
N THR A 3 -0.59 -27.45 -8.19
CA THR A 3 -1.78 -26.68 -8.53
C THR A 3 -1.36 -25.43 -9.30
N ASN A 4 -1.56 -25.47 -10.62
CA ASN A 4 -1.52 -24.31 -11.50
C ASN A 4 -2.58 -23.29 -11.06
N ILE A 5 -2.17 -22.28 -10.31
CA ILE A 5 -2.98 -21.08 -10.08
C ILE A 5 -2.62 -20.11 -11.21
N SER A 6 -3.24 -20.31 -12.37
CA SER A 6 -3.21 -19.30 -13.42
C SER A 6 -4.01 -18.08 -12.93
N PRO A 7 -3.42 -16.86 -12.90
CA PRO A 7 -4.22 -15.67 -12.65
C PRO A 7 -5.19 -15.53 -13.83
N LYS A 8 -6.49 -15.64 -13.57
CA LYS A 8 -7.52 -15.19 -14.51
C LYS A 8 -7.35 -13.68 -14.67
N LEU A 9 -6.48 -13.26 -15.58
CA LEU A 9 -6.49 -11.91 -16.12
C LEU A 9 -7.86 -11.74 -16.77
N ARG A 10 -8.78 -11.09 -16.07
CA ARG A 10 -9.99 -10.57 -16.68
C ARG A 10 -9.51 -9.57 -17.73
N LEU A 11 -9.51 -10.01 -18.99
CA LEU A 11 -9.45 -9.12 -20.14
C LEU A 11 -10.68 -8.22 -20.04
N PHE A 12 -10.53 -7.05 -19.42
CA PHE A 12 -11.45 -5.96 -19.62
C PHE A 12 -11.27 -5.55 -21.08
N SER A 13 -12.17 -6.05 -21.92
CA SER A 13 -12.33 -5.56 -23.28
C SER A 13 -12.50 -4.04 -23.20
N LYS A 14 -11.55 -3.30 -23.76
CA LYS A 14 -11.70 -1.88 -24.03
C LYS A 14 -12.82 -1.74 -25.05
N PHE A 15 -14.06 -1.63 -24.57
CA PHE A 15 -15.12 -0.99 -25.32
C PHE A 15 -14.78 0.49 -25.33
N TYR A 16 -14.09 0.93 -26.38
CA TYR A 16 -14.05 2.35 -26.74
C TYR A 16 -15.49 2.72 -27.09
N SER A 17 -16.20 3.43 -26.20
CA SER A 17 -17.48 4.01 -26.58
C SER A 17 -17.22 5.07 -27.64
N THR A 18 -17.79 4.84 -28.81
CA THR A 18 -17.94 5.83 -29.87
C THR A 18 -18.53 7.13 -29.31
N ALA A 19 -17.90 8.25 -29.66
CA ALA A 19 -18.23 9.60 -29.23
C ALA A 19 -19.75 9.88 -29.28
N LEU A 20 -20.35 10.04 -28.09
CA LEU A 20 -21.60 10.76 -27.95
C LEU A 20 -21.21 12.21 -27.67
N SER A 21 -21.55 13.11 -28.60
CA SER A 21 -21.53 14.54 -28.37
C SER A 21 -22.42 14.84 -27.16
N VAL A 22 -21.79 14.98 -25.98
CA VAL A 22 -22.48 15.39 -24.76
C VAL A 22 -23.00 16.80 -25.02
N PRO A 23 -24.32 17.04 -24.90
CA PRO A 23 -24.87 18.38 -25.07
C PRO A 23 -24.20 19.31 -24.06
N LYS A 24 -23.68 20.43 -24.56
CA LYS A 24 -23.10 21.53 -23.78
C LYS A 24 -24.20 22.27 -23.04
N GLU A 25 -24.69 21.67 -21.96
CA GLU A 25 -25.48 22.34 -20.95
C GLU A 25 -25.06 21.77 -19.60
N SER A 26 -24.81 22.67 -18.65
CA SER A 26 -24.25 22.39 -17.33
C SER A 26 -25.19 21.52 -16.50
N VAL A 27 -25.16 20.20 -16.73
CA VAL A 27 -25.89 19.21 -15.92
C VAL A 27 -25.12 18.98 -14.63
N VAL A 28 -25.17 19.95 -13.72
CA VAL A 28 -24.79 19.71 -12.33
C VAL A 28 -25.98 20.09 -11.47
N GLU A 29 -26.96 19.18 -11.40
CA GLU A 29 -27.99 19.28 -10.38
C GLU A 29 -27.31 19.26 -9.00
N PRO A 30 -27.75 20.09 -8.05
CA PRO A 30 -27.17 20.10 -6.71
C PRO A 30 -27.31 18.70 -6.09
N ARG A 31 -26.17 18.07 -5.78
CA ARG A 31 -26.14 16.73 -5.21
C ARG A 31 -26.83 16.71 -3.84
N LYS A 32 -27.90 15.94 -3.71
CA LYS A 32 -28.58 15.75 -2.41
C LYS A 32 -27.66 14.99 -1.44
N LEU A 33 -27.22 15.66 -0.37
CA LEU A 33 -26.39 15.04 0.66
C LEU A 33 -27.24 14.16 1.59
N LEU A 34 -26.86 12.89 1.73
CA LEU A 34 -27.46 11.99 2.70
C LEU A 34 -26.86 12.25 4.08
N PHE A 35 -27.70 12.46 5.08
CA PHE A 35 -27.34 12.65 6.49
C PHE A 35 -26.24 13.73 6.70
N PRO A 36 -26.51 15.01 6.39
CA PRO A 36 -25.56 16.07 6.67
C PRO A 36 -25.44 16.30 8.18
N PRO A 37 -24.21 16.48 8.72
CA PRO A 37 -24.03 16.83 10.11
C PRO A 37 -24.64 18.21 10.41
N LYS A 38 -25.40 18.31 11.50
CA LYS A 38 -26.20 19.49 11.85
C LYS A 38 -25.44 20.82 11.90
N TYR A 39 -24.16 20.79 12.32
CA TYR A 39 -23.38 22.00 12.62
C TYR A 39 -22.27 22.30 11.60
N LYS A 40 -22.00 21.42 10.63
CA LYS A 40 -20.95 21.64 9.63
C LYS A 40 -21.58 21.92 8.27
N LYS A 41 -21.22 23.05 7.67
CA LYS A 41 -21.62 23.40 6.30
C LYS A 41 -20.91 22.47 5.29
N PRO A 42 -21.57 22.10 4.18
CA PRO A 42 -20.93 21.33 3.12
C PRO A 42 -19.77 22.09 2.48
N ARG A 43 -18.81 21.36 1.91
CA ARG A 43 -17.64 21.94 1.24
C ARG A 43 -17.90 22.07 -0.24
N GLN A 44 -17.53 23.21 -0.82
CA GLN A 44 -17.70 23.47 -2.25
C GLN A 44 -16.39 23.18 -2.99
N VAL A 45 -16.49 22.55 -4.16
CA VAL A 45 -15.36 22.20 -5.03
C VAL A 45 -15.71 22.53 -6.48
N TRP A 46 -14.72 23.03 -7.22
CA TRP A 46 -14.86 23.29 -8.65
C TRP A 46 -14.93 21.98 -9.44
N LEU A 47 -15.87 21.90 -10.37
CA LEU A 47 -15.91 20.82 -11.35
C LEU A 47 -15.16 21.27 -12.60
N GLU A 48 -14.23 20.43 -13.04
CA GLU A 48 -13.32 20.71 -14.16
C GLU A 48 -13.53 19.71 -15.30
N ASN A 49 -13.01 20.08 -16.47
CA ASN A 49 -13.05 19.29 -17.70
C ASN A 49 -11.81 18.41 -17.87
N LEU A 50 -12.00 17.20 -18.39
CA LEU A 50 -10.91 16.31 -18.87
C LEU A 50 -10.85 16.20 -20.40
N ASP A 51 -11.79 16.83 -21.10
CA ASP A 51 -11.96 16.67 -22.55
C ASP A 51 -11.03 17.57 -23.37
N THR A 52 -10.67 18.74 -22.83
CA THR A 52 -9.83 19.76 -23.49
C THR A 52 -8.55 19.97 -22.68
N ILE A 53 -7.47 20.37 -23.35
CA ILE A 53 -6.19 20.70 -22.70
C ILE A 53 -6.34 21.94 -21.79
N ASP A 54 -7.24 22.85 -22.18
CA ASP A 54 -7.55 24.05 -21.41
C ASP A 54 -8.46 23.72 -20.22
N GLU A 55 -8.03 24.14 -19.03
CA GLU A 55 -8.79 23.99 -17.79
C GLU A 55 -10.01 24.90 -17.80
N GLN A 56 -11.20 24.28 -17.85
CA GLN A 56 -12.48 24.98 -17.79
C GLN A 56 -13.23 24.58 -16.53
N LYS A 57 -13.70 25.58 -15.77
CA LYS A 57 -14.53 25.39 -14.57
C LYS A 57 -15.99 25.33 -14.98
N LEU A 58 -16.55 24.12 -15.05
CA LEU A 58 -17.94 23.90 -15.43
C LEU A 58 -18.94 24.37 -14.37
N GLY A 59 -18.58 24.23 -13.09
CA GLY A 59 -19.52 24.51 -12.01
C GLY A 59 -18.95 24.26 -10.62
N ILE A 60 -19.82 24.38 -9.62
CA ILE A 60 -19.50 24.17 -8.21
C ILE A 60 -20.31 22.99 -7.69
N LEU A 61 -19.63 22.07 -6.99
CA LEU A 61 -20.22 20.90 -6.35
C LEU A 61 -20.12 20.98 -4.84
N GLU A 62 -21.19 20.55 -4.16
CA GLU A 62 -21.22 20.41 -2.70
C GLU A 62 -20.83 19.00 -2.26
N LEU A 63 -19.90 18.91 -1.31
CA LEU A 63 -19.34 17.71 -0.72
C LEU A 63 -19.72 17.56 0.76
N HIS A 64 -19.87 16.31 1.19
CA HIS A 64 -20.18 16.00 2.58
C HIS A 64 -19.02 16.38 3.52
N PRO A 65 -19.28 17.20 4.56
CA PRO A 65 -18.21 17.74 5.38
C PRO A 65 -17.60 16.73 6.37
N SER A 66 -18.22 15.58 6.62
CA SER A 66 -17.62 14.57 7.51
C SER A 66 -16.44 13.85 6.86
N VAL A 67 -16.45 13.70 5.53
CA VAL A 67 -15.39 13.02 4.79
C VAL A 67 -14.32 14.02 4.36
N PHE A 68 -14.73 15.13 3.75
CA PHE A 68 -13.82 16.08 3.13
C PHE A 68 -13.39 17.24 4.03
N ALA A 69 -14.06 17.45 5.17
CA ALA A 69 -13.66 18.43 6.18
C ALA A 69 -13.33 17.77 7.53
N ALA A 70 -12.78 16.57 7.48
CA ALA A 70 -12.16 15.92 8.62
C ALA A 70 -10.82 16.62 8.95
N ASN A 71 -10.47 16.67 10.23
CA ASN A 71 -9.18 17.23 10.64
C ASN A 71 -8.05 16.33 10.11
N PRO A 72 -7.00 16.88 9.47
CA PRO A 72 -5.92 16.07 8.94
C PRO A 72 -5.09 15.48 10.09
N ARG A 73 -5.28 14.18 10.34
CA ARG A 73 -4.49 13.43 11.34
C ARG A 73 -3.29 12.80 10.65
N ILE A 74 -2.14 13.47 10.76
CA ILE A 74 -0.89 13.11 10.09
C ILE A 74 -0.42 11.71 10.51
N ASP A 75 -0.56 11.38 11.79
CA ASP A 75 -0.14 10.09 12.35
C ASP A 75 -0.84 8.91 11.66
N VAL A 76 -2.15 9.05 11.41
CA VAL A 76 -2.97 8.01 10.75
C VAL A 76 -2.56 7.86 9.28
N ILE A 77 -2.30 8.98 8.60
CA ILE A 77 -1.86 8.98 7.20
C ILE A 77 -0.50 8.28 7.07
N GLN A 78 0.44 8.60 7.95
CA GLN A 78 1.77 7.97 7.98
C GLN A 78 1.65 6.45 8.25
N ALA A 79 0.84 6.05 9.24
CA ALA A 79 0.62 4.65 9.57
C ALA A 79 0.02 3.87 8.39
N ASN A 80 -0.97 4.45 7.70
CA ASN A 80 -1.59 3.83 6.53
C ASN A 80 -0.63 3.71 5.35
N ALA A 81 0.15 4.75 5.06
CA ALA A 81 1.14 4.71 3.99
C ALA A 81 2.17 3.59 4.25
N ARG A 82 2.70 3.52 5.48
CA ARG A 82 3.62 2.46 5.90
C ARG A 82 2.97 1.08 5.79
N TRP A 83 1.74 0.93 6.25
CA TRP A 83 1.00 -0.33 6.17
C TRP A 83 0.83 -0.79 4.72
N GLN A 84 0.44 0.09 3.80
CA GLN A 84 0.29 -0.25 2.37
C GLN A 84 1.62 -0.69 1.74
N THR A 85 2.72 -0.01 2.05
CA THR A 85 4.06 -0.39 1.57
C THR A 85 4.48 -1.75 2.11
N LEU A 86 4.29 -2.00 3.42
CA LEU A 86 4.66 -3.25 4.07
C LEU A 86 3.77 -4.42 3.65
N TYR A 87 2.47 -4.19 3.42
CA TYR A 87 1.54 -5.23 2.96
C TYR A 87 1.96 -5.81 1.61
N ARG A 88 2.57 -5.00 0.75
CA ARG A 88 3.10 -5.42 -0.54
C ARG A 88 4.51 -6.00 -0.45
N TYR A 89 5.23 -5.74 0.63
CA TYR A 89 6.62 -6.13 0.79
C TYR A 89 6.73 -7.58 1.27
N VAL A 90 7.43 -8.40 0.48
CA VAL A 90 7.81 -9.76 0.85
C VAL A 90 9.33 -9.81 0.94
N SER A 91 9.86 -10.13 2.13
CA SER A 91 11.28 -10.34 2.31
C SER A 91 11.68 -11.76 1.94
N TYR A 92 12.57 -11.90 0.97
CA TYR A 92 13.23 -13.18 0.62
C TYR A 92 14.64 -13.28 1.22
N ALA A 93 14.98 -12.41 2.16
CA ALA A 93 16.28 -12.45 2.81
C ALA A 93 16.36 -13.69 3.72
N HIS A 94 17.16 -14.67 3.31
CA HIS A 94 17.51 -15.84 4.11
C HIS A 94 19.01 -15.89 4.33
N THR A 95 19.42 -15.95 5.60
CA THR A 95 20.81 -16.17 5.99
C THR A 95 20.93 -17.55 6.60
N LYS A 96 21.97 -18.30 6.23
CA LYS A 96 22.17 -19.64 6.77
C LYS A 96 22.36 -19.60 8.28
N SER A 97 21.53 -20.35 9.00
CA SER A 97 21.76 -20.60 10.42
C SER A 97 23.02 -21.46 10.60
N ARG A 98 23.63 -21.42 11.79
CA ARG A 98 24.82 -22.23 12.13
C ARG A 98 24.68 -23.71 11.70
N PHE A 99 23.48 -24.28 11.85
CA PHE A 99 23.19 -25.68 11.54
C PHE A 99 23.04 -25.97 10.04
N GLU A 100 22.76 -24.94 9.24
CA GLU A 100 22.70 -25.03 7.78
C GLU A 100 24.08 -24.86 7.14
N CYS A 101 25.06 -24.31 7.89
CA CYS A 101 26.44 -24.18 7.46
C CYS A 101 27.11 -25.57 7.43
N ARG A 102 27.76 -25.89 6.30
CA ARG A 102 28.47 -27.15 6.12
C ARG A 102 29.70 -27.23 7.03
N GLY A 103 29.79 -28.29 7.83
CA GLY A 103 30.91 -28.53 8.75
C GLY A 103 30.59 -28.21 10.21
N GLY A 104 31.58 -28.15 11.09
CA GLY A 104 31.42 -27.68 12.48
C GLY A 104 30.76 -28.64 13.47
N GLY A 105 30.46 -29.89 13.09
CA GLY A 105 29.81 -30.87 13.99
C GLY A 105 30.75 -31.51 15.03
N ARG A 106 32.06 -31.55 14.77
CA ARG A 106 33.04 -32.11 15.71
C ARG A 106 33.64 -30.98 16.56
N LYS A 107 33.58 -31.14 17.87
CA LYS A 107 34.29 -30.26 18.81
C LYS A 107 35.80 -30.26 18.45
N PRO A 108 36.42 -29.09 18.20
CA PRO A 108 37.81 -29.05 17.74
C PRO A 108 38.82 -29.51 18.80
N TRP A 109 38.44 -29.50 20.08
CA TRP A 109 39.28 -30.01 21.18
C TRP A 109 38.54 -30.83 22.24
N PRO A 110 39.25 -31.78 22.90
CA PRO A 110 38.70 -32.54 24.00
C PRO A 110 38.46 -31.64 25.23
N GLN A 111 37.58 -32.09 26.12
CA GLN A 111 37.11 -31.31 27.27
C GLN A 111 38.20 -31.04 28.31
N LYS A 112 39.28 -31.84 28.40
CA LYS A 112 40.32 -31.72 29.43
C LYS A 112 41.69 -32.09 28.86
N GLY A 113 42.77 -31.58 29.46
CA GLY A 113 44.16 -31.94 29.11
C GLY A 113 44.88 -31.00 28.12
N ARG A 114 44.27 -29.88 27.71
CA ARG A 114 44.94 -28.80 26.97
C ARG A 114 44.86 -27.49 27.77
N ILE A 115 45.93 -26.69 27.71
CA ILE A 115 46.11 -25.46 28.50
C ILE A 115 45.39 -24.25 27.85
N SER A 116 44.92 -24.38 26.59
CA SER A 116 44.24 -23.29 25.89
C SER A 116 42.73 -23.21 26.22
N CYS A 117 42.24 -21.97 26.36
CA CYS A 117 40.87 -21.63 26.75
C CYS A 117 39.79 -22.34 25.93
N GLN A 118 38.78 -22.86 26.64
CA GLN A 118 37.65 -23.61 26.11
C GLN A 118 36.60 -22.70 25.45
N GLU A 119 36.89 -22.11 24.29
CA GLU A 119 35.86 -21.39 23.51
C GLU A 119 34.94 -22.36 22.74
N THR A 120 33.88 -22.85 23.38
CA THR A 120 33.05 -23.95 22.85
C THR A 120 32.24 -23.67 21.59
N LEU A 121 32.44 -22.57 20.85
CA LEU A 121 31.51 -22.16 19.80
C LEU A 121 32.20 -21.46 18.60
N GLN A 122 32.89 -22.22 17.75
CA GLN A 122 33.49 -21.74 16.47
C GLN A 122 32.47 -21.31 15.38
N LEU A 123 31.19 -21.14 15.71
CA LEU A 123 30.17 -20.57 14.81
C LEU A 123 29.20 -19.66 15.59
N LEU A 124 29.62 -19.03 16.68
CA LEU A 124 28.82 -17.96 17.30
C LEU A 124 29.13 -16.71 16.50
N PRO A 125 28.13 -15.91 16.09
CA PRO A 125 28.41 -14.58 15.62
C PRO A 125 29.01 -13.82 16.82
N MET A 126 30.34 -13.71 16.86
CA MET A 126 31.02 -12.69 17.63
C MET A 126 30.67 -11.37 16.95
N LEU A 127 29.61 -10.72 17.42
CA LEU A 127 29.39 -9.29 17.21
C LEU A 127 30.43 -8.50 18.00
#